data_AF-A0A151GWB7-F1
#
_entry.id   AF-A0A151GWB7-F1
#
_cell.length_a   1.000
_cell.length_b   1.000
_cell.length_c   1.000
_cell.angle_alpha   90.00
_cell.angle_beta   90.00
_cell.angle_gamma   90.00
#
_symmetry.space_group_name_H-M   'P 1'
#
loop_
_entity.id
_entity.type
_entity.pdbx_description
1 polymer ?
#
loop_
_entity_poly.entity_id
_entity_poly.type
_entity_poly.pdbx_seq_one_letter_code
_entity_poly.pdbx_strand_id
1 'polypeptide(L)'
;MSSTKPLRDWLYLVIVATQLLGMLGHRWRPALDLVAFYPASLYATPSSPLHFLLSLRSVYVSASGDPYFAPSPTATHEPWFEMFLYVEGLVQLPLAAYMLWQLSSKTGTSGPAELAGLVFGCLTAMGAATCCFDLSQMGPERVGAGQKMVLIYGTYLPFAVIPAFMAIDMYSRLLPRVQPSDVKAKSQ
;
A
#
# COMPACT_ATOMS: atom_id res chain seq x y z
N MET A 1 -30.68 -13.65 -7.73
CA MET A 1 -29.81 -13.29 -8.88
C MET A 1 -28.40 -13.11 -8.35
N SER A 2 -27.47 -13.99 -8.71
CA SER A 2 -26.06 -13.86 -8.31
C SER A 2 -25.47 -12.64 -9.02
N SER A 3 -25.38 -11.51 -8.33
CA SER A 3 -24.61 -10.36 -8.83
C SER A 3 -23.15 -10.80 -8.90
N THR A 4 -22.68 -11.10 -10.10
CA THR A 4 -21.29 -11.51 -10.35
C THR A 4 -20.38 -10.34 -10.02
N LYS A 5 -19.36 -10.58 -9.20
CA LYS A 5 -18.39 -9.57 -8.80
C LYS A 5 -17.75 -8.91 -10.03
N PRO A 6 -17.71 -7.57 -10.13
CA PRO A 6 -17.13 -6.91 -11.30
C PRO A 6 -15.62 -7.16 -11.36
N LEU A 7 -15.07 -7.33 -12.58
CA LEU A 7 -13.66 -7.67 -12.81
C LEU A 7 -12.69 -6.69 -12.13
N ARG A 8 -13.04 -5.40 -12.07
CA ARG A 8 -12.22 -4.38 -11.40
C ARG A 8 -11.99 -4.64 -9.92
N ASP A 9 -12.94 -5.28 -9.23
CA ASP A 9 -12.77 -5.59 -7.79
C ASP A 9 -11.72 -6.69 -7.59
N TRP A 10 -11.51 -7.57 -8.57
CA TRP A 10 -10.40 -8.52 -8.57
C TRP A 10 -9.05 -7.82 -8.77
N LEU A 11 -8.99 -6.81 -9.65
CA LEU A 11 -7.78 -5.99 -9.80
C LEU A 11 -7.44 -5.27 -8.50
N TYR A 12 -8.43 -4.67 -7.84
CA TYR A 12 -8.25 -4.05 -6.53
C TYR A 12 -7.81 -5.05 -5.47
N LEU A 13 -8.38 -6.26 -5.47
CA LEU A 13 -7.97 -7.32 -4.56
C LEU A 13 -6.49 -7.67 -4.74
N VAL A 14 -6.03 -7.82 -5.99
CA VAL A 14 -4.62 -8.12 -6.29
C VAL A 14 -3.73 -7.00 -5.76
N ILE A 15 -4.05 -5.74 -6.05
CA ILE A 15 -3.23 -4.60 -5.59
C ILE A 15 -3.22 -4.46 -4.06
N VAL A 16 -4.38 -4.55 -3.41
CA VAL A 16 -4.47 -4.52 -1.95
C VAL A 16 -3.70 -5.69 -1.34
N ALA A 17 -3.81 -6.89 -1.92
CA ALA A 17 -3.06 -8.06 -1.47
C ALA A 17 -1.56 -7.86 -1.65
N THR A 18 -1.10 -7.34 -2.80
CA THR A 18 0.32 -7.07 -3.03
C THR A 18 0.85 -5.99 -2.09
N GLN A 19 0.10 -4.90 -1.86
CA GLN A 19 0.49 -3.87 -0.89
C GLN A 19 0.55 -4.45 0.52
N LEU A 20 -0.47 -5.21 0.93
CA LEU A 20 -0.49 -5.85 2.24
C LEU A 20 0.65 -6.86 2.38
N LEU A 21 1.00 -7.60 1.32
CA LEU A 21 2.15 -8.49 1.30
C LEU A 21 3.49 -7.75 1.33
N GLY A 22 3.58 -6.54 0.75
CA GLY A 22 4.74 -5.67 0.91
C GLY A 22 4.91 -5.23 2.36
N MET A 23 3.83 -4.72 2.95
CA MET A 23 3.77 -4.33 4.37
C MET A 23 4.03 -5.50 5.31
N LEU A 24 3.48 -6.69 5.00
CA LEU A 24 3.47 -7.84 5.92
C LEU A 24 4.53 -8.90 5.63
N GLY A 25 5.19 -8.91 4.47
CA GLY A 25 6.13 -9.95 4.06
C GLY A 25 5.47 -11.31 3.75
N HIS A 26 5.78 -11.88 2.59
CA HIS A 26 5.12 -13.09 2.08
C HIS A 26 5.25 -14.31 3.03
N ARG A 27 4.08 -14.81 3.47
CA ARG A 27 3.82 -16.18 3.99
C ARG A 27 4.38 -16.55 5.38
N TRP A 28 4.20 -15.71 6.41
CA TRP A 28 4.68 -15.88 7.81
C TRP A 28 6.05 -15.23 8.11
N ARG A 29 6.34 -14.03 7.58
CA ARG A 29 7.58 -13.30 7.88
C ARG A 29 7.28 -11.81 8.09
N PRO A 30 7.57 -11.19 9.24
CA PRO A 30 7.19 -9.81 9.52
C PRO A 30 7.92 -8.76 8.67
N ALA A 31 7.15 -7.85 8.06
CA ALA A 31 7.44 -6.51 7.56
C ALA A 31 8.89 -6.10 7.24
N LEU A 32 9.23 -5.97 5.96
CA LEU A 32 10.44 -5.28 5.51
C LEU A 32 10.37 -3.75 5.77
N ASP A 33 9.16 -3.19 5.71
CA ASP A 33 8.89 -1.77 5.95
C ASP A 33 8.82 -1.43 7.45
N LEU A 34 8.16 -2.26 8.26
CA LEU A 34 8.03 -2.05 9.71
C LEU A 34 9.21 -2.59 10.53
N VAL A 35 10.32 -3.06 9.93
CA VAL A 35 11.54 -3.42 10.69
C VAL A 35 12.00 -2.24 11.56
N ALA A 36 11.85 -1.01 11.06
CA ALA A 36 12.19 0.21 11.79
C ALA A 36 11.40 0.35 13.11
N PHE A 37 10.21 -0.25 13.20
CA PHE A 37 9.34 -0.19 14.38
C PHE A 37 9.44 -1.41 15.30
N TYR A 38 10.17 -2.46 14.91
CA TYR A 38 10.39 -3.58 15.81
C TYR A 38 11.39 -3.21 16.90
N PRO A 39 11.19 -3.64 18.17
CA PRO A 39 12.22 -3.50 19.18
C PRO A 39 13.47 -4.28 18.76
N ALA A 40 14.64 -3.67 18.96
CA ALA A 40 15.93 -4.22 18.54
C ALA A 40 16.18 -5.65 19.05
N SER A 41 15.60 -6.02 20.19
CA SER A 41 15.68 -7.39 20.73
C SER A 41 15.15 -8.46 19.77
N LEU A 42 14.20 -8.13 18.89
CA LEU A 42 13.58 -9.07 17.98
C LEU A 42 14.38 -9.33 16.70
N TYR A 43 15.30 -8.45 16.31
CA TYR A 43 16.03 -8.59 15.03
C TYR A 43 17.54 -8.28 15.09
N ALA A 44 18.04 -7.57 16.10
CA ALA A 44 19.41 -7.05 16.09
C ALA A 44 20.48 -8.14 16.23
N THR A 45 20.23 -9.18 17.02
CA THR A 45 21.22 -10.26 17.22
C THR A 45 20.99 -11.41 16.25
N PRO A 46 22.04 -12.13 15.81
CA PRO A 46 21.88 -13.33 14.96
C PRO A 46 21.00 -14.43 15.55
N SER A 47 20.91 -14.48 16.89
CA SER A 47 20.03 -15.37 17.65
C SER A 47 18.58 -14.90 17.75
N SER A 48 18.29 -13.65 17.37
CA SER A 48 16.94 -13.10 17.46
C SER A 48 16.02 -13.74 16.40
N PRO A 49 14.74 -14.00 16.73
CA PRO A 49 13.84 -14.74 15.86
C PRO A 49 13.59 -14.07 14.51
N LEU A 50 13.74 -12.75 14.42
CA LEU A 50 13.51 -11.96 13.20
C LEU A 50 14.82 -11.46 12.56
N HIS A 51 15.99 -11.99 12.93
CA HIS A 51 17.26 -11.54 12.37
C HIS A 51 17.34 -11.71 10.84
N PHE A 52 16.69 -12.75 10.31
CA PHE A 52 16.64 -13.01 8.87
C PHE A 52 16.02 -11.85 8.06
N LEU A 53 15.27 -10.93 8.70
CA LEU A 53 14.71 -9.74 8.05
C LEU A 53 15.80 -8.81 7.54
N LEU A 54 16.93 -8.72 8.25
CA LEU A 54 18.08 -7.93 7.82
C LEU A 54 18.70 -8.51 6.56
N SER A 55 18.78 -9.85 6.47
CA SER A 55 19.26 -10.54 5.27
C SER A 55 18.33 -10.39 4.08
N LEU A 56 17.01 -10.40 4.29
CA LEU A 56 16.05 -10.17 3.21
C LEU A 56 16.10 -8.73 2.71
N ARG A 57 16.19 -7.77 3.63
CA ARG A 57 16.33 -6.35 3.30
C ARG A 57 17.60 -6.10 2.52
N SER A 58 18.73 -6.68 2.93
CA SER A 58 20.00 -6.53 2.20
C SER A 58 19.94 -7.13 0.80
N VAL A 59 19.32 -8.31 0.63
CA VAL A 59 19.10 -8.91 -0.69
C VAL A 59 18.23 -8.00 -1.56
N TYR A 60 17.11 -7.50 -1.03
CA TYR A 60 16.22 -6.59 -1.75
C TYR A 60 16.95 -5.32 -2.18
N VAL A 61 17.58 -4.60 -1.25
CA VAL A 61 18.32 -3.36 -1.53
C VAL A 61 19.43 -3.61 -2.55
N SER A 62 20.16 -4.72 -2.44
CA SER A 62 21.22 -5.07 -3.39
C SER A 62 20.69 -5.34 -4.81
N ALA A 63 19.47 -5.89 -4.92
CA ALA A 63 18.86 -6.23 -6.19
C ALA A 63 18.11 -5.05 -6.82
N SER A 64 17.37 -4.27 -6.03
CA SER A 64 16.53 -3.17 -6.50
C SER A 64 17.28 -1.85 -6.59
N GLY A 65 18.25 -1.61 -5.69
CA GLY A 65 18.85 -0.29 -5.50
C GLY A 65 17.86 0.74 -4.98
N ASP A 66 16.79 0.30 -4.30
CA ASP A 66 15.75 1.20 -3.81
C ASP A 66 16.28 2.12 -2.68
N PRO A 67 16.31 3.45 -2.90
CA PRO A 67 16.91 4.40 -1.96
C PRO A 67 16.10 4.59 -0.67
N TYR A 68 14.82 4.22 -0.66
CA TYR A 68 13.95 4.37 0.51
C TYR A 68 14.17 3.27 1.55
N PHE A 69 14.76 2.16 1.11
CA PHE A 69 15.17 1.07 1.98
C PHE A 69 16.61 1.29 2.40
N ALA A 70 16.81 2.01 3.52
CA ALA A 70 18.14 2.31 4.01
C ALA A 70 18.99 1.02 4.20
N PRO A 71 20.29 1.03 3.83
CA PRO A 71 21.16 -0.15 3.85
C PRO A 71 21.45 -0.68 5.25
N SER A 72 21.21 0.13 6.28
CA SER A 72 21.24 -0.29 7.68
C SER A 72 19.86 -0.06 8.31
N PRO A 73 19.33 -0.98 9.14
CA PRO A 73 18.10 -0.78 9.90
C PRO A 73 18.17 0.39 10.91
N THR A 74 19.38 0.91 11.17
CA THR A 74 19.64 2.07 12.05
C THR A 74 19.86 3.37 11.27
N ALA A 75 19.93 3.31 9.94
CA ALA A 75 20.05 4.51 9.13
C ALA A 75 18.69 5.22 9.09
N THR A 76 18.69 6.50 9.47
CA THR A 76 17.50 7.33 9.54
C THR A 76 16.90 7.48 8.14
N HIS A 77 15.61 7.21 8.02
CA HIS A 77 14.84 7.56 6.83
C HIS A 77 14.75 9.08 6.70
N GLU A 78 14.49 9.57 5.49
CA GLU A 78 14.12 10.97 5.32
C GLU A 78 12.85 11.24 6.17
N PRO A 79 12.77 12.35 6.93
CA PRO A 79 11.69 12.58 7.89
C PRO A 79 10.28 12.51 7.27
N TRP A 80 10.14 12.95 6.02
CA TRP A 80 8.87 12.86 5.30
C TRP A 80 8.48 11.40 5.03
N PHE A 81 9.44 10.56 4.65
CA PHE A 81 9.21 9.15 4.34
C PHE A 81 8.90 8.36 5.61
N GLU A 82 9.57 8.67 6.72
CA GLU A 82 9.25 8.08 8.02
C GLU A 82 7.80 8.35 8.42
N MET A 83 7.30 9.58 8.19
CA MET A 83 5.89 9.90 8.43
C MET A 83 4.95 9.06 7.55
N PHE A 84 5.28 8.82 6.28
CA PHE A 84 4.50 7.93 5.43
C PHE A 84 4.51 6.49 5.94
N LEU A 85 5.62 5.99 6.49
CA LEU A 85 5.67 4.66 7.12
C LEU A 85 4.78 4.56 8.36
N TYR A 86 4.70 5.62 9.18
CA TYR A 86 3.75 5.66 10.31
C TYR A 86 2.30 5.64 9.82
N VAL A 87 1.95 6.46 8.82
CA VAL A 87 0.61 6.46 8.21
C VAL A 87 0.31 5.09 7.60
N GLU A 88 1.30 4.47 6.95
CA GLU A 88 1.16 3.16 6.36
C GLU A 88 0.85 2.11 7.43
N GLY A 89 1.66 2.04 8.49
CA GLY A 89 1.48 1.08 9.57
C GLY A 89 0.20 1.29 10.39
N LEU A 90 -0.16 2.53 10.70
CA LEU A 90 -1.29 2.85 11.59
C LEU A 90 -2.63 2.93 10.88
N VAL A 91 -2.66 3.30 9.60
CA VAL A 91 -3.90 3.56 8.86
C VAL A 91 -4.02 2.64 7.65
N GLN A 92 -3.00 2.61 6.78
CA GLN A 92 -3.10 1.88 5.52
C GLN A 92 -3.13 0.36 5.73
N LEU A 93 -2.36 -0.17 6.67
CA LEU A 93 -2.28 -1.60 7.01
C LEU A 93 -3.61 -2.17 7.54
N PRO A 94 -4.26 -1.61 8.58
CA PRO A 94 -5.55 -2.12 9.03
C PRO A 94 -6.63 -1.98 7.96
N LEU A 95 -6.62 -0.91 7.16
CA LEU A 95 -7.53 -0.75 6.03
C LEU A 95 -7.27 -1.79 4.93
N ALA A 96 -6.01 -2.09 4.61
CA ALA A 96 -5.64 -3.11 3.64
C ALA A 96 -6.10 -4.50 4.06
N ALA A 97 -5.93 -4.87 5.34
CA ALA A 97 -6.43 -6.13 5.88
C ALA A 97 -7.97 -6.23 5.78
N TYR A 98 -8.67 -5.16 6.17
CA TYR A 98 -10.12 -5.07 6.06
C TYR A 98 -10.61 -5.15 4.60
N MET A 99 -9.95 -4.43 3.70
CA MET A 99 -10.26 -4.42 2.27
C MET A 99 -9.99 -5.77 1.62
N LEU A 100 -8.90 -6.46 1.98
CA LEU A 100 -8.62 -7.81 1.51
C LEU A 100 -9.77 -8.76 1.90
N TRP A 101 -10.21 -8.70 3.16
CA TRP A 101 -11.33 -9.51 3.63
C TRP A 101 -12.61 -9.22 2.84
N GLN A 102 -13.00 -7.94 2.68
CA GLN A 102 -14.20 -7.56 1.95
C GLN A 102 -14.12 -7.89 0.44
N LEU A 103 -12.99 -7.61 -0.20
CA LEU A 103 -12.77 -7.91 -1.61
C LEU A 103 -12.55 -9.40 -1.88
N SER A 104 -12.27 -10.23 -0.88
CA SER A 104 -12.26 -11.69 -1.05
C SER A 104 -13.68 -12.29 -1.10
N SER A 105 -14.68 -11.56 -0.61
CA SER A 105 -16.08 -12.01 -0.65
C SER A 105 -16.62 -12.07 -2.09
N LYS A 106 -17.52 -13.03 -2.33
CA LYS A 106 -18.25 -13.16 -3.61
C LYS A 106 -19.32 -12.08 -3.80
N THR A 107 -19.64 -11.34 -2.75
CA THR A 107 -20.63 -10.25 -2.80
C THR A 107 -20.00 -8.94 -3.26
N GLY A 108 -20.85 -8.02 -3.77
CA GLY A 108 -20.44 -6.65 -4.05
C GLY A 108 -20.03 -5.90 -2.78
N THR A 109 -19.44 -4.71 -2.96
CA THR A 109 -18.97 -3.85 -1.88
C THR A 109 -20.12 -3.27 -1.05
N SER A 110 -19.88 -3.10 0.26
CA SER A 110 -20.77 -2.39 1.17
C SER A 110 -20.32 -0.93 1.33
N GLY A 111 -21.20 -0.06 1.84
CA GLY A 111 -20.84 1.34 2.12
C GLY A 111 -19.56 1.50 2.98
N PRO A 112 -19.40 0.74 4.09
CA PRO A 112 -18.16 0.76 4.86
C PRO A 112 -16.93 0.27 4.07
N ALA A 113 -17.07 -0.72 3.20
CA ALA A 113 -15.98 -1.19 2.34
C ALA A 113 -15.60 -0.13 1.29
N GLU A 114 -16.58 0.57 0.72
CA GLU A 114 -16.34 1.66 -0.23
C GLU A 114 -15.61 2.83 0.46
N LEU A 115 -16.04 3.22 1.68
CA LEU A 115 -15.33 4.25 2.45
C LEU A 115 -13.89 3.84 2.78
N ALA A 116 -13.68 2.60 3.25
CA ALA A 116 -12.34 2.09 3.54
C ALA A 116 -11.47 2.05 2.28
N GLY A 117 -12.02 1.62 1.15
CA GLY A 117 -11.34 1.56 -0.13
C GLY A 117 -10.99 2.95 -0.69
N LEU A 118 -11.86 3.94 -0.47
CA LEU A 118 -11.58 5.34 -0.80
C LEU A 118 -10.38 5.86 -0.01
N VAL A 119 -10.39 5.73 1.31
CA VAL A 119 -9.29 6.21 2.17
C VAL A 119 -7.98 5.48 1.85
N PHE A 120 -8.01 4.16 1.76
CA PHE A 120 -6.86 3.35 1.38
C PHE A 120 -6.29 3.77 0.01
N GLY A 121 -7.17 3.93 -0.99
CA GLY A 121 -6.80 4.32 -2.34
C GLY A 121 -6.10 5.67 -2.38
N CYS A 122 -6.65 6.68 -1.69
CA CYS A 122 -6.05 8.01 -1.60
C CYS A 122 -4.67 7.99 -0.93
N LEU A 123 -4.52 7.31 0.21
CA LEU A 123 -3.25 7.25 0.94
C LEU A 123 -2.16 6.53 0.13
N THR A 124 -2.50 5.36 -0.43
CA THR A 124 -1.56 4.56 -1.22
C THR A 124 -1.14 5.32 -2.49
N ALA A 125 -2.11 5.94 -3.19
CA ALA A 125 -1.84 6.70 -4.40
C ALA A 125 -0.94 7.90 -4.13
N MET A 126 -1.25 8.67 -3.07
CA MET A 126 -0.47 9.83 -2.69
C MET A 126 0.96 9.47 -2.26
N GLY A 127 1.12 8.43 -1.43
CA GLY A 127 2.43 7.95 -0.99
C GLY A 127 3.29 7.48 -2.17
N ALA A 128 2.73 6.62 -3.01
CA ALA A 128 3.43 6.12 -4.19
C ALA A 128 3.76 7.21 -5.22
N ALA A 129 2.85 8.16 -5.45
CA ALA A 129 3.10 9.30 -6.33
C ALA A 129 4.22 10.22 -5.78
N THR A 130 4.28 10.40 -4.46
CA THR A 130 5.36 11.14 -3.81
C THR A 130 6.70 10.45 -4.04
N CYS A 131 6.77 9.12 -3.87
CA CYS A 131 7.97 8.34 -4.17
C CYS A 131 8.38 8.41 -5.65
N CYS A 132 7.42 8.36 -6.59
CA CYS A 132 7.69 8.55 -8.01
C CYS A 132 8.28 9.94 -8.31
N PHE A 133 7.69 10.98 -7.73
CA PHE A 133 8.15 12.34 -7.92
C PHE A 133 9.55 12.53 -7.34
N ASP A 134 9.80 12.10 -6.10
CA ASP A 134 11.12 12.22 -5.47
C ASP A 134 12.19 11.41 -6.25
N LEU A 135 11.91 10.17 -6.67
CA LEU A 135 12.80 9.38 -7.55
C LEU A 135 13.11 10.09 -8.87
N SER A 136 12.14 10.79 -9.44
CA SER A 136 12.35 11.55 -10.69
C SER A 136 13.37 12.67 -10.51
N GLN A 137 13.40 13.29 -9.32
CA GLN A 137 14.29 14.41 -8.97
C GLN A 137 15.66 13.96 -8.45
N MET A 138 15.80 12.72 -7.95
CA MET A 138 17.09 12.21 -7.45
C MET A 138 18.17 12.21 -8.54
N GLY A 139 19.42 12.52 -8.19
CA GLY A 139 20.54 12.42 -9.13
C GLY A 139 21.06 10.98 -9.28
N PRO A 140 21.96 10.74 -10.26
CA PRO A 140 22.56 9.43 -10.51
C PRO A 140 23.42 8.91 -9.35
N GLU A 141 23.84 9.78 -8.42
CA GLU A 141 24.58 9.43 -7.22
C GLU A 141 23.76 8.64 -6.19
N ARG A 142 22.43 8.75 -6.22
CA ARG A 142 21.54 8.00 -5.33
C ARG A 142 20.94 6.77 -6.01
N VAL A 143 20.53 6.89 -7.27
CA VAL A 143 19.90 5.80 -8.03
C VAL A 143 20.33 5.86 -9.48
N GLY A 144 20.90 4.77 -10.00
CA GLY A 144 21.30 4.67 -11.39
C GLY A 144 20.11 4.82 -12.35
N ALA A 145 20.33 5.38 -13.55
CA ALA A 145 19.25 5.70 -14.49
C ALA A 145 18.37 4.48 -14.86
N GLY A 146 18.96 3.30 -15.05
CA GLY A 146 18.23 2.07 -15.33
C GLY A 146 17.38 1.59 -14.14
N GLN A 147 17.94 1.60 -12.93
CA GLN A 147 17.22 1.24 -11.70
C GLN A 147 16.06 2.21 -11.44
N LYS A 148 16.29 3.51 -11.65
CA LYS A 148 15.28 4.55 -11.51
C LYS A 148 14.05 4.26 -12.37
N MET A 149 14.23 3.88 -13.64
CA MET A 149 13.11 3.56 -14.52
C MET A 149 12.32 2.35 -14.02
N VAL A 150 13.02 1.30 -13.56
CA VAL A 150 12.37 0.10 -13.02
C VAL A 150 11.61 0.42 -11.73
N LEU A 151 12.18 1.21 -10.82
CA LEU A 151 11.53 1.62 -9.58
C LEU A 151 10.29 2.47 -9.86
N ILE A 152 10.40 3.51 -10.70
CA ILE A 152 9.27 4.39 -11.02
C ILE A 152 8.18 3.58 -11.71
N TYR A 153 8.46 2.97 -12.86
CA TYR A 153 7.41 2.37 -13.70
C TYR A 153 6.98 0.97 -13.26
N GLY A 154 7.89 0.20 -12.68
CA GLY A 154 7.63 -1.18 -12.26
C GLY A 154 7.19 -1.31 -10.81
N THR A 155 7.74 -0.49 -9.91
CA THR A 155 7.46 -0.61 -8.46
C THR A 155 6.42 0.40 -8.00
N TYR A 156 6.63 1.71 -8.18
CA TYR A 156 5.81 2.73 -7.53
C TYR A 156 4.58 3.16 -8.35
N LEU A 157 4.71 3.36 -9.66
CA LEU A 157 3.64 3.87 -10.50
C LEU A 157 2.37 3.00 -10.50
N PRO A 158 2.44 1.65 -10.50
CA PRO A 158 1.23 0.83 -10.38
C PRO A 158 0.43 1.12 -9.11
N PHE A 159 1.11 1.39 -8.00
CA PHE A 159 0.50 1.75 -6.71
C PHE A 159 0.12 3.24 -6.61
N ALA A 160 0.59 4.08 -7.52
CA ALA A 160 0.04 5.43 -7.69
C ALA A 160 -1.28 5.38 -8.49
N VAL A 161 -1.25 4.70 -9.63
CA VAL A 161 -2.34 4.75 -10.63
C VAL A 161 -3.53 3.89 -10.23
N ILE A 162 -3.31 2.61 -9.91
CA ILE A 162 -4.45 1.69 -9.65
C ILE A 162 -5.20 2.08 -8.37
N PRO A 163 -4.52 2.41 -7.25
CA PRO A 163 -5.18 2.95 -6.06
C PRO A 163 -5.90 4.29 -6.28
N ALA A 164 -5.42 5.17 -7.17
CA ALA A 164 -6.15 6.38 -7.53
C ALA A 164 -7.46 6.05 -8.26
N PHE A 165 -7.43 5.13 -9.22
CA PHE A 165 -8.64 4.63 -9.88
C PHE A 165 -9.60 3.96 -8.90
N MET A 166 -9.07 3.17 -7.96
CA MET A 166 -9.85 2.56 -6.90
C MET A 166 -10.53 3.62 -6.03
N ALA A 167 -9.82 4.68 -5.63
CA ALA A 167 -10.40 5.76 -4.85
C ALA A 167 -11.58 6.42 -5.58
N ILE A 168 -11.41 6.75 -6.86
CA ILE A 168 -12.48 7.36 -7.69
C ILE A 168 -13.68 6.42 -7.82
N ASP A 169 -13.45 5.13 -8.07
CA ASP A 169 -14.51 4.13 -8.20
C ASP A 169 -15.27 3.95 -6.87
N MET A 170 -14.56 3.83 -5.76
CA MET A 170 -15.17 3.70 -4.43
C MET A 170 -15.95 4.95 -4.02
N TYR A 171 -15.42 6.14 -4.30
CA TYR A 171 -16.15 7.40 -4.13
C TYR A 171 -17.45 7.41 -4.94
N SER A 172 -17.39 7.02 -6.22
CA SER A 172 -18.55 7.00 -7.11
C SER A 172 -19.63 6.02 -6.66
N ARG A 173 -19.26 4.90 -6.02
CA ARG A 173 -20.21 3.94 -5.42
C ARG A 173 -20.78 4.43 -4.10
N LEU A 174 -19.97 5.13 -3.31
CA LEU A 174 -20.36 5.66 -2.01
C LEU A 174 -21.33 6.84 -2.15
N LEU A 175 -21.13 7.69 -3.16
CA LEU A 175 -21.89 8.93 -3.35
C LEU A 175 -23.42 8.71 -3.39
N PRO A 176 -23.99 7.77 -4.17
CA PRO A 176 -25.43 7.49 -4.15
C PRO A 176 -25.96 6.99 -2.81
N ARG A 177 -25.11 6.44 -1.94
CA ARG A 177 -25.52 5.92 -0.61
C ARG A 177 -25.63 7.02 0.44
N VAL A 178 -24.83 8.07 0.30
CA VAL A 178 -24.79 9.21 1.23
C VAL A 178 -25.66 10.37 0.76
N GLN A 179 -25.98 10.43 -0.53
CA GLN A 179 -26.97 11.37 -1.04
C GLN A 179 -28.34 11.05 -0.42
N PRO A 180 -29.10 12.07 0.03
CA PRO A 180 -30.46 11.88 0.46
C PRO A 180 -31.21 11.17 -0.66
N SER A 181 -31.90 10.07 -0.33
CA SER A 181 -32.90 9.55 -1.24
C SER A 181 -33.94 10.64 -1.38
N ASP A 182 -34.02 11.32 -2.53
CA ASP A 182 -35.16 12.17 -2.82
C ASP A 182 -36.39 11.31 -2.54
N VAL A 183 -37.08 11.67 -1.46
CA VAL A 183 -38.32 11.04 -1.03
C VAL A 183 -39.17 11.06 -2.28
N LYS A 184 -39.42 9.88 -2.86
CA LYS A 184 -40.43 9.68 -3.89
C LYS A 184 -41.63 10.50 -3.44
N ALA A 185 -41.87 11.63 -4.11
CA ALA A 185 -43.11 12.34 -3.99
C ALA A 185 -44.17 11.30 -4.37
N LYS A 186 -44.84 10.75 -3.35
CA LYS A 186 -46.07 10.01 -3.54
C LYS A 186 -47.05 11.04 -4.11
N SER A 187 -47.16 11.14 -5.44
CA SER A 187 -48.33 11.76 -6.02
C SER A 187 -49.49 10.82 -5.73
N GLN A 188 -50.36 11.30 -4.84
CA GLN A 188 -51.73 10.85 -4.66
C GLN A 188 -52.49 10.90 -5.99
#